data_AF-A0A838K4X1-F1
#
_entry.id   AF-A0A838K4X1-F1
#
_cell.length_a   1.000
_cell.length_b   1.000
_cell.length_c   1.000
_cell.angle_alpha   90.00
_cell.angle_beta   90.00
_cell.angle_gamma   90.00
#
_symmetry.space_group_name_H-M   'P 1'
#
loop_
_entity.id
_entity.type
_entity.pdbx_description
1 polymer ?
#
loop_
_entity_poly.entity_id
_entity_poly.type
_entity_poly.pdbx_seq_one_letter_code
_entity_poly.pdbx_strand_id
1 'polypeptide(L)'
;MPVLERKRVRQQRHARSAFSEFDREWAADPDTLPCWYPRIAFRDVARATDARTVIAALVPGGVVTANQAPYLLWPLGDERDEAYLLGVLCSIPLDWYARRVVETHVNFHLFNAFPVPRPDRDHRLRRQVEVIAGRLAAVDDRYEDWAQAVGVPVGSVSEEDKPDLLAELDAAIALLYELDESDVRHIFQTFHAGWDYHDRLGRVLVHFDRLGGEQPERHGLAAEEGPDYDA
;
A
#
# COMPACT_ATOMS: atom_id res chain seq x y z
N MET A 1 9.46 27.35 -1.26
CA MET A 1 10.67 26.65 -1.78
C MET A 1 10.82 26.89 -3.29
N PRO A 2 11.42 28.02 -3.72
CA PRO A 2 11.30 28.50 -5.11
C PRO A 2 11.89 27.57 -6.19
N VAL A 3 12.89 26.75 -5.84
CA VAL A 3 13.50 25.80 -6.79
C VAL A 3 12.55 24.65 -7.13
N LEU A 4 11.83 24.12 -6.12
CA LEU A 4 10.88 23.02 -6.32
C LEU A 4 9.65 23.48 -7.09
N GLU A 5 9.17 24.69 -6.80
CA GLU A 5 8.07 25.33 -7.53
C GLU A 5 8.39 25.48 -9.02
N ARG A 6 9.53 26.10 -9.37
CA ARG A 6 9.97 26.24 -10.77
C ARG A 6 10.13 24.88 -11.46
N LYS A 7 10.64 23.87 -10.73
CA LYS A 7 10.79 22.51 -11.25
C LYS A 7 9.42 21.89 -11.57
N ARG A 8 8.44 22.00 -10.65
CA ARG A 8 7.06 21.49 -10.82
C ARG A 8 6.35 22.14 -12.01
N VAL A 9 6.35 23.47 -12.09
CA VAL A 9 5.72 24.22 -13.21
C VAL A 9 6.35 23.84 -14.55
N ARG A 10 7.68 23.63 -14.59
CA ARG A 10 8.35 23.12 -15.79
C ARG A 10 7.90 21.70 -16.13
N GLN A 11 7.83 20.82 -15.13
CA GLN A 11 7.45 19.42 -15.29
C GLN A 11 6.04 19.23 -15.83
N GLN A 12 5.08 20.09 -15.44
CA GLN A 12 3.71 20.06 -15.94
C GLN A 12 3.61 20.27 -17.47
N ARG A 13 4.61 20.90 -18.10
CA ARG A 13 4.64 21.08 -19.56
C ARG A 13 4.96 19.79 -20.33
N HIS A 14 5.39 18.73 -19.62
CA HIS A 14 5.72 17.45 -20.23
C HIS A 14 4.58 16.47 -19.99
N ALA A 15 3.90 16.03 -21.06
CA ALA A 15 2.77 15.10 -20.99
C ALA A 15 3.09 13.72 -20.38
N ARG A 16 4.38 13.40 -20.16
CA ARG A 16 4.83 12.17 -19.49
C ARG A 16 5.16 12.37 -18.01
N SER A 17 5.00 13.58 -17.49
CA SER A 17 5.26 13.90 -16.09
C SER A 17 4.02 13.59 -15.27
N ALA A 18 4.15 12.99 -14.10
CA ALA A 18 3.02 12.83 -13.18
C ALA A 18 2.36 14.18 -12.81
N PHE A 19 3.10 15.29 -12.85
CA PHE A 19 2.55 16.63 -12.65
C PHE A 19 1.65 17.14 -13.78
N SER A 20 1.63 16.51 -14.97
CA SER A 20 0.69 16.91 -16.04
C SER A 20 -0.74 16.48 -15.78
N GLU A 21 -0.96 15.56 -14.83
CA GLU A 21 -2.29 15.09 -14.42
C GLU A 21 -3.01 16.09 -13.48
N PHE A 22 -2.31 17.11 -12.98
CA PHE A 22 -2.86 18.12 -12.07
C PHE A 22 -3.23 19.40 -12.80
N ASP A 23 -4.19 20.14 -12.23
CA ASP A 23 -4.57 21.46 -12.70
C ASP A 23 -3.41 22.46 -12.66
N ARG A 24 -3.44 23.42 -13.60
CA ARG A 24 -2.40 24.47 -13.69
C ARG A 24 -2.40 25.41 -12.49
N GLU A 25 -3.57 25.69 -11.95
CA GLU A 25 -3.73 26.53 -10.75
C GLU A 25 -3.08 25.85 -9.54
N TRP A 26 -3.35 24.56 -9.33
CA TRP A 26 -2.69 23.76 -8.30
C TRP A 26 -1.17 23.78 -8.46
N ALA A 27 -0.64 23.57 -9.67
CA ALA A 27 0.81 23.53 -9.88
C ALA A 27 1.51 24.89 -9.69
N ALA A 28 0.78 25.99 -9.90
CA ALA A 28 1.27 27.35 -9.72
C ALA A 28 1.25 27.81 -8.26
N ASP A 29 0.40 27.22 -7.41
CA ASP A 29 0.26 27.59 -6.00
C ASP A 29 1.43 27.05 -5.15
N PRO A 30 2.28 27.91 -4.55
CA PRO A 30 3.40 27.47 -3.72
C PRO A 30 3.01 26.65 -2.48
N ASP A 31 1.79 26.82 -1.98
CA ASP A 31 1.32 26.16 -0.75
C ASP A 31 0.95 24.71 -1.02
N THR A 32 0.61 24.34 -2.25
CA THR A 32 0.28 22.96 -2.66
C THR A 32 1.52 22.08 -2.93
N LEU A 33 2.74 22.56 -2.66
CA LEU A 33 3.94 21.77 -2.94
C LEU A 33 3.92 20.44 -2.16
N PRO A 34 4.13 19.28 -2.82
CA PRO A 34 4.01 17.98 -2.17
C PRO A 34 4.93 17.78 -0.95
N CYS A 35 6.06 18.51 -0.87
CA CYS A 35 6.96 18.41 0.28
C CYS A 35 6.38 18.99 1.58
N TRP A 36 5.30 19.78 1.51
CA TRP A 36 4.64 20.32 2.70
C TRP A 36 3.69 19.35 3.36
N TYR A 37 3.26 18.32 2.66
CA TYR A 37 2.24 17.38 3.12
C TYR A 37 2.83 15.98 3.35
N PRO A 38 2.19 15.18 4.23
CA PRO A 38 2.44 13.76 4.29
C PRO A 38 2.27 13.12 2.91
N ARG A 39 3.14 12.17 2.57
CA ARG A 39 3.09 11.46 1.28
C ARG A 39 3.74 10.10 1.35
N ILE A 40 3.22 9.16 0.58
CA ILE A 40 3.82 7.84 0.46
C ILE A 40 5.12 7.96 -0.34
N ALA A 41 6.22 7.52 0.28
CA ALA A 41 7.47 7.27 -0.42
C ALA A 41 7.83 5.79 -0.31
N PHE A 42 8.60 5.30 -1.29
CA PHE A 42 9.13 3.96 -1.26
C PHE A 42 10.62 3.96 -1.61
N ARG A 43 11.33 2.95 -1.12
CA ARG A 43 12.76 2.80 -1.37
C ARG A 43 12.99 2.22 -2.77
N ASP A 44 13.78 2.93 -3.59
CA ASP A 44 14.19 2.47 -4.92
C ASP A 44 15.15 1.28 -4.81
N VAL A 45 16.29 1.45 -4.13
CA VAL A 45 17.30 0.38 -4.01
C VAL A 45 16.84 -0.69 -3.02
N ALA A 46 16.30 -1.80 -3.53
CA ALA A 46 15.85 -2.96 -2.75
C ALA A 46 16.04 -4.27 -3.52
N ARG A 47 16.28 -5.37 -2.81
CA ARG A 47 16.57 -6.68 -3.41
C ARG A 47 15.53 -7.74 -3.03
N ALA A 48 15.39 -8.76 -3.87
CA ALA A 48 14.57 -9.94 -3.57
C ALA A 48 15.02 -10.69 -2.30
N THR A 49 16.25 -10.52 -1.85
CA THR A 49 16.82 -11.19 -0.66
C THR A 49 16.83 -10.31 0.60
N ASP A 50 16.39 -9.06 0.52
CA ASP A 50 16.25 -8.19 1.69
C ASP A 50 15.14 -8.72 2.62
N ALA A 51 15.13 -8.34 3.90
CA ALA A 51 14.07 -8.75 4.84
C ALA A 51 12.66 -8.30 4.39
N ARG A 52 12.59 -7.19 3.64
CA ARG A 52 11.41 -6.70 2.89
C ARG A 52 11.91 -6.18 1.55
N THR A 53 11.20 -6.44 0.45
CA THR A 53 11.57 -5.95 -0.89
C THR A 53 10.86 -4.64 -1.21
N VAL A 54 9.56 -4.54 -0.98
CA VAL A 54 8.82 -3.28 -1.01
C VAL A 54 8.90 -2.63 0.37
N ILE A 55 9.58 -1.49 0.44
CA ILE A 55 9.69 -0.68 1.66
C ILE A 55 9.04 0.66 1.38
N ALA A 56 7.79 0.80 1.79
CA ALA A 56 7.00 2.03 1.69
C ALA A 56 6.75 2.63 3.08
N ALA A 57 6.58 3.95 3.13
CA ALA A 57 6.24 4.67 4.35
C ALA A 57 5.50 5.97 4.02
N LEU A 58 4.65 6.42 4.94
CA LEU A 58 4.14 7.79 4.94
C LEU A 58 5.22 8.72 5.52
N VAL A 59 5.85 9.50 4.65
CA VAL A 59 6.86 10.49 5.03
C VAL A 59 6.13 11.76 5.45
N PRO A 60 6.53 12.45 6.55
CA PRO A 60 5.82 13.63 7.03
C PRO A 60 5.97 14.83 6.08
N GLY A 61 5.13 15.83 6.30
CA GLY A 61 5.29 17.15 5.69
C GLY A 61 6.58 17.86 6.14
N GLY A 62 7.01 18.86 5.38
CA GLY A 62 8.17 19.69 5.69
C GLY A 62 9.54 19.05 5.40
N VAL A 63 9.59 17.85 4.80
CA VAL A 63 10.85 17.18 4.46
C VAL A 63 10.99 16.96 2.96
N VAL A 64 12.23 17.03 2.47
CA VAL A 64 12.57 16.77 1.05
C VAL A 64 13.17 15.37 0.95
N THR A 65 12.69 14.56 -0.01
CA THR A 65 13.22 13.22 -0.27
C THR A 65 14.28 13.24 -1.37
N ALA A 66 15.25 12.33 -1.28
CA ALA A 66 16.24 12.08 -2.33
C ALA A 66 15.65 11.22 -3.46
N ASN A 67 16.37 11.11 -4.59
CA ASN A 67 15.90 10.35 -5.75
C ASN A 67 15.70 8.85 -5.47
N GLN A 68 16.40 8.28 -4.49
CA GLN A 68 16.23 6.88 -4.06
C GLN A 68 15.02 6.66 -3.13
N ALA A 69 14.29 7.72 -2.80
CA ALA A 69 13.02 7.69 -2.11
C ALA A 69 11.95 8.38 -2.98
N PRO A 70 11.62 7.81 -4.17
CA PRO A 70 10.49 8.27 -4.96
C PRO A 70 9.21 8.31 -4.10
N TYR A 71 8.34 9.27 -4.41
CA TYR A 71 7.07 9.46 -3.73
C TYR A 71 5.92 9.50 -4.73
N LEU A 72 4.74 9.20 -4.23
CA LEU A 72 3.51 9.17 -5.01
C LEU A 72 2.85 10.56 -5.03
N LEU A 73 2.18 10.81 -6.15
CA LEU A 73 1.33 11.99 -6.35
C LEU A 73 -0.09 11.47 -6.59
N TRP A 74 -1.07 12.21 -6.08
CA TRP A 74 -2.48 11.84 -6.13
C TRP A 74 -3.29 12.90 -6.89
N PRO A 75 -3.37 12.82 -8.23
CA PRO A 75 -4.27 13.68 -9.01
C PRO A 75 -5.74 13.39 -8.70
N LEU A 76 -6.04 12.17 -8.27
CA LEU A 76 -7.35 11.67 -7.89
C LEU A 76 -7.21 10.82 -6.62
N GLY A 77 -8.24 10.81 -5.78
CA GLY A 77 -8.27 10.11 -4.50
C GLY A 77 -8.04 11.05 -3.32
N ASP A 78 -8.15 10.50 -2.11
CA ASP A 78 -7.92 11.21 -0.85
C ASP A 78 -7.08 10.37 0.12
N GLU A 79 -6.88 10.87 1.33
CA GLU A 79 -6.01 10.26 2.35
C GLU A 79 -6.44 8.82 2.70
N ARG A 80 -7.71 8.47 2.52
CA ARG A 80 -8.16 7.08 2.67
C ARG A 80 -7.63 6.19 1.56
N ASP A 81 -7.62 6.66 0.32
CA ASP A 81 -7.00 5.94 -0.80
C ASP A 81 -5.48 5.78 -0.57
N GLU A 82 -4.83 6.81 0.00
CA GLU A 82 -3.42 6.73 0.41
C GLU A 82 -3.20 5.66 1.48
N ALA A 83 -3.98 5.70 2.57
CA ALA A 83 -3.88 4.72 3.66
C ALA A 83 -4.09 3.29 3.14
N TYR A 84 -5.08 3.09 2.27
CA TYR A 84 -5.33 1.79 1.65
C TYR A 84 -4.12 1.31 0.85
N LEU A 85 -3.59 2.13 -0.06
CA LEU A 85 -2.43 1.76 -0.86
C LEU A 85 -1.20 1.50 0.01
N LEU A 86 -0.99 2.31 1.04
CA LEU A 86 0.11 2.10 1.99
C LEU A 86 -0.01 0.75 2.69
N GLY A 87 -1.21 0.36 3.11
CA GLY A 87 -1.48 -0.96 3.69
C GLY A 87 -1.14 -2.10 2.73
N VAL A 88 -1.56 -1.99 1.46
CA VAL A 88 -1.23 -2.93 0.40
C VAL A 88 0.30 -3.03 0.21
N LEU A 89 0.98 -1.89 0.05
CA LEU A 89 2.43 -1.79 -0.14
C LEU A 89 3.25 -2.37 1.02
N CYS A 90 2.72 -2.27 2.23
CA CYS A 90 3.38 -2.73 3.46
C CYS A 90 3.04 -4.19 3.83
N SER A 91 2.17 -4.87 3.07
CA SER A 91 1.73 -6.25 3.34
C SER A 91 2.74 -7.32 2.91
N ILE A 92 2.72 -8.48 3.58
CA ILE A 92 3.51 -9.65 3.20
C ILE A 92 3.07 -10.27 1.86
N PRO A 93 1.75 -10.43 1.56
CA PRO A 93 1.33 -10.98 0.27
C PRO A 93 1.85 -10.21 -0.94
N LEU A 94 1.77 -8.87 -0.95
CA LEU A 94 2.32 -8.08 -2.05
C LEU A 94 3.85 -8.15 -2.09
N ASP A 95 4.52 -8.10 -0.94
CA ASP A 95 5.98 -8.15 -0.92
C ASP A 95 6.51 -9.52 -1.38
N TRP A 96 5.79 -10.61 -1.09
CA TRP A 96 6.07 -11.93 -1.64
C TRP A 96 6.01 -11.93 -3.17
N TYR A 97 4.98 -11.30 -3.76
CA TYR A 97 4.88 -11.13 -5.20
C TYR A 97 6.03 -10.28 -5.75
N ALA A 98 6.33 -9.15 -5.12
CA ALA A 98 7.38 -8.24 -5.55
C ALA A 98 8.76 -8.93 -5.61
N ARG A 99 9.08 -9.81 -4.65
CA ARG A 99 10.31 -10.62 -4.65
C ARG A 99 10.49 -11.49 -5.90
N ARG A 100 9.41 -11.83 -6.61
CA ARG A 100 9.48 -12.63 -7.84
C ARG A 100 9.96 -11.85 -9.06
N VAL A 101 9.85 -10.52 -9.01
CA VAL A 101 10.09 -9.64 -10.17
C VAL A 101 11.15 -8.56 -9.91
N VAL A 102 11.42 -8.23 -8.64
CA VAL A 102 12.40 -7.22 -8.25
C VAL A 102 13.77 -7.86 -8.05
N GLU A 103 14.79 -7.37 -8.76
CA GLU A 103 16.17 -7.83 -8.56
C GLU A 103 16.96 -6.89 -7.63
N THR A 104 17.10 -5.62 -8.02
CA THR A 104 17.96 -4.63 -7.31
C THR A 104 17.34 -3.25 -7.14
N HIS A 105 16.26 -2.96 -7.86
CA HIS A 105 15.59 -1.68 -7.87
C HIS A 105 14.07 -1.86 -7.99
N VAL A 106 13.31 -1.18 -7.14
CA VAL A 106 11.88 -0.93 -7.33
C VAL A 106 11.76 0.41 -8.06
N ASN A 107 11.79 0.38 -9.38
CA ASN A 107 11.53 1.56 -10.20
C ASN A 107 10.03 1.69 -10.51
N PHE A 108 9.60 2.81 -11.10
CA PHE A 108 8.19 3.03 -11.44
C PHE A 108 7.61 2.04 -12.46
N HIS A 109 8.42 1.40 -13.32
CA HIS A 109 7.90 0.38 -14.25
C HIS A 109 7.45 -0.87 -13.50
N LEU A 110 8.22 -1.32 -12.50
CA LEU A 110 7.84 -2.44 -11.64
C LEU A 110 6.73 -2.03 -10.67
N PHE A 111 6.88 -0.87 -10.03
CA PHE A 111 5.90 -0.36 -9.06
C PHE A 111 4.51 -0.23 -9.66
N ASN A 112 4.39 0.35 -10.87
CA ASN A 112 3.10 0.53 -11.54
C ASN A 112 2.48 -0.79 -12.03
N ALA A 113 3.26 -1.88 -12.07
CA ALA A 113 2.79 -3.21 -12.45
C ALA A 113 2.36 -4.07 -11.26
N PHE A 114 2.56 -3.59 -10.01
CA PHE A 114 2.14 -4.35 -8.84
C PHE A 114 0.61 -4.54 -8.81
N PRO A 115 0.13 -5.75 -8.50
CA PRO A 115 -1.30 -6.02 -8.41
C PRO A 115 -1.84 -5.37 -7.14
N VAL A 116 -2.59 -4.28 -7.27
CA VAL A 116 -3.29 -3.63 -6.16
C VAL A 116 -4.77 -4.01 -6.25
N PRO A 117 -5.35 -4.74 -5.27
CA PRO A 117 -6.76 -5.05 -5.26
C PRO A 117 -7.61 -3.77 -5.27
N ARG A 118 -8.70 -3.77 -6.04
CA ARG A 118 -9.57 -2.59 -6.21
C ARG A 118 -11.02 -2.87 -5.77
N PRO A 119 -11.25 -3.27 -4.50
CA PRO A 119 -12.60 -3.41 -3.99
C PRO A 119 -13.30 -2.04 -3.91
N ASP A 120 -14.62 -2.07 -3.83
CA ASP A 120 -15.44 -0.87 -3.61
C ASP A 120 -14.96 -0.07 -2.39
N ARG A 121 -15.17 1.25 -2.43
CA ARG A 121 -14.67 2.19 -1.40
C ARG A 121 -15.15 1.87 0.00
N ASP A 122 -16.37 1.35 0.13
CA ASP A 122 -16.98 0.99 1.40
C ASP A 122 -16.90 -0.52 1.69
N HIS A 123 -16.12 -1.27 0.89
CA HIS A 123 -15.87 -2.68 1.15
C HIS A 123 -15.22 -2.85 2.53
N ARG A 124 -15.78 -3.74 3.36
CA ARG A 124 -15.37 -3.93 4.76
C ARG A 124 -13.86 -4.14 4.91
N LEU A 125 -13.27 -5.04 4.12
CA LEU A 125 -11.83 -5.32 4.19
C LEU A 125 -10.97 -4.12 3.77
N ARG A 126 -11.46 -3.32 2.80
CA ARG A 126 -10.76 -2.10 2.39
C ARG A 126 -10.74 -1.10 3.55
N ARG A 127 -11.89 -0.89 4.21
CA ARG A 127 -11.98 -0.05 5.42
C ARG A 127 -11.07 -0.54 6.54
N GLN A 128 -10.96 -1.86 6.72
CA GLN A 128 -10.07 -2.45 7.72
C GLN A 128 -8.60 -2.11 7.42
N VAL A 129 -8.18 -2.27 6.15
CA VAL A 129 -6.82 -1.90 5.69
C VAL A 129 -6.56 -0.41 5.88
N GLU A 130 -7.49 0.47 5.49
CA GLU A 130 -7.39 1.92 5.67
C GLU A 130 -7.14 2.30 7.14
N VAL A 131 -7.92 1.74 8.07
CA VAL A 131 -7.80 2.02 9.51
C VAL A 131 -6.47 1.50 10.06
N ILE A 132 -6.09 0.26 9.76
CA ILE A 132 -4.87 -0.33 10.29
C ILE A 132 -3.63 0.41 9.75
N ALA A 133 -3.55 0.61 8.44
CA ALA A 133 -2.44 1.30 7.81
C ALA A 133 -2.35 2.76 8.29
N GLY A 134 -3.49 3.44 8.44
CA GLY A 134 -3.56 4.79 8.99
C GLY A 134 -2.98 4.87 10.40
N ARG A 135 -3.42 3.98 11.31
CA ARG A 135 -2.92 3.92 12.69
C ARG A 135 -1.42 3.60 12.77
N LEU A 136 -0.94 2.69 11.93
CA LEU A 136 0.48 2.32 11.88
C LEU A 136 1.37 3.45 11.31
N ALA A 137 0.83 4.26 10.39
CA ALA A 137 1.57 5.32 9.71
C ALA A 137 1.61 6.64 10.48
N ALA A 138 0.50 7.00 11.14
CA ALA A 138 0.35 8.25 11.88
C ALA A 138 1.00 8.16 13.28
N VAL A 139 2.34 8.11 13.32
CA VAL A 139 3.09 7.83 14.55
C VAL A 139 3.16 9.00 15.55
N ASP A 140 2.92 10.24 15.09
CA ASP A 140 2.95 11.45 15.91
C ASP A 140 2.17 12.61 15.26
N ASP A 141 2.16 13.77 15.92
CA ASP A 141 1.38 14.95 15.56
C ASP A 141 1.72 15.54 14.18
N ARG A 142 2.87 15.19 13.58
CA ARG A 142 3.20 15.63 12.20
C ARG A 142 2.23 15.08 11.15
N TYR A 143 1.42 14.10 11.54
CA TYR A 143 0.43 13.45 10.69
C TYR A 143 -1.01 13.81 11.08
N GLU A 144 -1.25 14.78 11.98
CA GLU A 144 -2.57 15.08 12.53
C GLU A 144 -3.64 15.32 11.44
N ASP A 145 -3.40 16.25 10.51
CA ASP A 145 -4.35 16.56 9.42
C ASP A 145 -4.67 15.33 8.56
N TRP A 146 -3.63 14.55 8.21
CA TRP A 146 -3.78 13.34 7.40
C TRP A 146 -4.53 12.25 8.16
N ALA A 147 -4.20 12.02 9.42
CA ALA A 147 -4.84 11.03 10.28
C ALA A 147 -6.32 11.37 10.51
N GLN A 148 -6.64 12.66 10.69
CA GLN A 148 -8.00 13.15 10.80
C GLN A 148 -8.80 12.87 9.52
N ALA A 149 -8.22 13.12 8.34
CA ALA A 149 -8.86 12.85 7.05
C ALA A 149 -9.12 11.35 6.81
N VAL A 150 -8.21 10.48 7.25
CA VAL A 150 -8.40 9.02 7.24
C VAL A 150 -9.45 8.57 8.27
N GLY A 151 -9.57 9.29 9.38
CA GLY A 151 -10.44 8.97 10.51
C GLY A 151 -9.78 8.09 11.57
N VAL A 152 -8.48 8.28 11.83
CA VAL A 152 -7.69 7.52 12.82
C VAL A 152 -6.93 8.44 13.78
N PRO A 153 -6.62 7.98 15.00
CA PRO A 153 -5.80 8.75 15.95
C PRO A 153 -4.30 8.65 15.65
N VAL A 154 -3.57 9.74 15.91
CA VAL A 154 -2.10 9.78 15.91
C VAL A 154 -1.51 9.08 17.14
N GLY A 155 -0.32 8.49 17.01
CA GLY A 155 0.44 7.91 18.11
C GLY A 155 -0.29 6.79 18.87
N SER A 156 -1.25 6.13 18.22
CA SER A 156 -2.23 5.24 18.87
C SER A 156 -1.84 3.76 18.92
N VAL A 157 -0.64 3.43 18.42
CA VAL A 157 -0.15 2.05 18.30
C VAL A 157 1.10 1.91 19.16
N SER A 158 1.02 1.05 20.18
CA SER A 158 2.19 0.66 20.97
C SER A 158 3.00 -0.41 20.24
N GLU A 159 4.25 -0.63 20.68
CA GLU A 159 5.06 -1.76 20.15
C GLU A 159 4.47 -3.13 20.53
N GLU A 160 3.60 -3.21 21.54
CA GLU A 160 2.88 -4.45 21.91
C GLU A 160 1.70 -4.73 20.96
N ASP A 161 0.99 -3.68 20.51
CA ASP A 161 -0.16 -3.81 19.58
C ASP A 161 0.29 -4.08 18.13
N LYS A 162 1.46 -3.59 17.77
CA LYS A 162 1.96 -3.53 16.40
C LYS A 162 2.05 -4.90 15.70
N PRO A 163 2.53 -6.00 16.32
CA PRO A 163 2.55 -7.31 15.69
C PRO A 163 1.16 -7.83 15.31
N ASP A 164 0.16 -7.55 16.14
CA ASP A 164 -1.23 -7.98 15.91
C ASP A 164 -1.85 -7.20 14.75
N LEU A 165 -1.70 -5.87 14.75
CA LEU A 165 -2.15 -5.01 13.65
C LEU A 165 -1.50 -5.38 12.31
N LEU A 166 -0.21 -5.68 12.30
CA LEU A 166 0.48 -6.14 11.08
C LEU A 166 -0.05 -7.49 10.59
N ALA A 167 -0.37 -8.41 11.49
CA ALA A 167 -0.94 -9.70 11.14
C ALA A 167 -2.38 -9.56 10.60
N GLU A 168 -3.19 -8.69 11.21
CA GLU A 168 -4.53 -8.37 10.75
C GLU A 168 -4.51 -7.70 9.36
N LEU A 169 -3.56 -6.78 9.13
CA LEU A 169 -3.35 -6.17 7.82
C LEU A 169 -3.05 -7.22 6.74
N ASP A 170 -2.10 -8.11 7.00
CA ASP A 170 -1.74 -9.18 6.05
C ASP A 170 -2.92 -10.10 5.76
N ALA A 171 -3.74 -10.43 6.77
CA ALA A 171 -4.94 -11.26 6.62
C ALA A 171 -6.00 -10.57 5.75
N ALA A 172 -6.29 -9.29 6.01
CA ALA A 172 -7.25 -8.52 5.23
C ALA A 172 -6.80 -8.38 3.77
N ILE A 173 -5.50 -8.15 3.54
CA ILE A 173 -4.93 -8.08 2.20
C ILE A 173 -4.97 -9.43 1.49
N ALA A 174 -4.64 -10.53 2.17
CA ALA A 174 -4.72 -11.87 1.60
C ALA A 174 -6.14 -12.19 1.10
N LEU A 175 -7.16 -11.85 1.90
CA LEU A 175 -8.57 -12.00 1.50
C LEU A 175 -8.95 -11.10 0.32
N LEU A 176 -8.42 -9.88 0.25
CA LEU A 176 -8.63 -8.98 -0.90
C LEU A 176 -7.93 -9.45 -2.18
N TYR A 177 -6.87 -10.24 -2.07
CA TYR A 177 -6.26 -10.97 -3.18
C TYR A 177 -6.98 -12.29 -3.51
N GLU A 178 -8.08 -12.61 -2.81
CA GLU A 178 -8.84 -13.84 -2.96
C GLU A 178 -8.04 -15.12 -2.66
N LEU A 179 -6.96 -14.99 -1.87
CA LEU A 179 -6.13 -16.11 -1.45
C LEU A 179 -6.89 -17.02 -0.47
N ASP A 180 -6.58 -18.30 -0.50
CA ASP A 180 -7.04 -19.23 0.53
C ASP A 180 -6.00 -19.44 1.66
N GLU A 181 -6.35 -20.22 2.67
CA GLU A 181 -5.45 -20.50 3.79
C GLU A 181 -4.14 -21.17 3.34
N SER A 182 -4.21 -22.05 2.34
CA SER A 182 -3.04 -22.76 1.83
C SER A 182 -2.09 -21.82 1.10
N ASP A 183 -2.62 -20.85 0.36
CA ASP A 183 -1.85 -19.77 -0.26
C ASP A 183 -1.16 -18.91 0.80
N VAL A 184 -1.88 -18.50 1.85
CA VAL A 184 -1.30 -17.72 2.95
C VAL A 184 -0.15 -18.47 3.60
N ARG A 185 -0.34 -19.76 3.91
CA ARG A 185 0.74 -20.60 4.46
C ARG A 185 1.93 -20.69 3.51
N HIS A 186 1.68 -20.91 2.22
CA HIS A 186 2.73 -20.99 1.21
C HIS A 186 3.54 -19.70 1.12
N ILE A 187 2.86 -18.55 1.09
CA ILE A 187 3.47 -17.22 1.06
C ILE A 187 4.42 -17.05 2.24
N PHE A 188 3.96 -17.32 3.46
CA PHE A 188 4.78 -17.14 4.66
C PHE A 188 5.95 -18.14 4.72
N GLN A 189 5.72 -19.40 4.36
CA GLN A 189 6.76 -20.44 4.34
C GLN A 189 7.89 -20.14 3.34
N THR A 190 7.57 -19.46 2.24
CA THR A 190 8.51 -19.22 1.14
C THR A 190 8.96 -17.76 1.00
N PHE A 191 8.55 -16.89 1.91
CA PHE A 191 8.78 -15.44 1.82
C PHE A 191 10.26 -15.05 1.83
N HIS A 192 11.03 -15.59 2.77
CA HIS A 192 12.44 -15.22 2.93
C HIS A 192 13.23 -16.37 3.56
N ALA A 193 14.47 -16.57 3.10
CA ALA A 193 15.31 -17.65 3.57
C ALA A 193 15.76 -17.41 5.03
N GLY A 194 15.31 -18.28 5.94
CA GLY A 194 15.74 -18.26 7.35
C GLY A 194 14.99 -17.27 8.25
N TRP A 195 13.92 -16.64 7.78
CA TRP A 195 13.08 -15.82 8.65
C TRP A 195 12.18 -16.68 9.54
N ASP A 196 11.97 -16.25 10.79
CA ASP A 196 11.04 -16.91 11.71
C ASP A 196 9.63 -16.35 11.53
N TYR A 197 8.79 -17.10 10.81
CA TYR A 197 7.45 -16.67 10.43
C TYR A 197 6.33 -17.23 11.32
N HIS A 198 6.63 -18.16 12.23
CA HIS A 198 5.60 -18.98 12.88
C HIS A 198 4.64 -18.14 13.74
N ASP A 199 5.16 -17.21 14.56
CA ASP A 199 4.32 -16.34 15.40
C ASP A 199 3.42 -15.44 14.55
N ARG A 200 3.99 -14.75 13.55
CA ARG A 200 3.23 -13.87 12.66
C ARG A 200 2.20 -14.65 11.86
N LEU A 201 2.57 -15.78 11.26
CA LEU A 201 1.64 -16.64 10.52
C LEU A 201 0.51 -17.12 11.43
N GLY A 202 0.81 -17.52 12.67
CA GLY A 202 -0.21 -17.92 13.65
C GLY A 202 -1.25 -16.82 13.86
N ARG A 203 -0.82 -15.57 14.09
CA ARG A 203 -1.71 -14.41 14.23
C ARG A 203 -2.49 -14.12 12.94
N VAL A 204 -1.81 -14.15 11.79
CA VAL A 204 -2.43 -13.90 10.48
C VAL A 204 -3.58 -14.88 10.25
N LEU A 205 -3.38 -16.16 10.53
CA LEU A 205 -4.42 -17.18 10.36
C LEU A 205 -5.62 -16.97 11.29
N VAL A 206 -5.40 -16.49 12.51
CA VAL A 206 -6.50 -16.12 13.44
C VAL A 206 -7.33 -14.96 12.86
N HIS A 207 -6.69 -13.90 12.37
CA HIS A 207 -7.44 -12.79 11.75
C HIS A 207 -8.05 -13.21 10.41
N PHE A 208 -7.40 -14.07 9.64
CA PHE A 208 -7.87 -14.54 8.34
C PHE A 208 -9.18 -15.32 8.47
N ASP A 209 -9.27 -16.25 9.44
CA ASP A 209 -10.51 -16.98 9.74
C ASP A 209 -11.63 -16.04 10.20
N ARG A 210 -11.33 -15.16 11.18
CA ARG A 210 -12.31 -14.17 11.68
C ARG A 210 -12.83 -13.26 10.56
N LEU A 211 -11.93 -12.68 9.77
CA LEU A 211 -12.29 -11.76 8.68
C LEU A 211 -12.96 -12.49 7.51
N GLY A 212 -12.62 -13.75 7.26
CA GLY A 212 -13.20 -14.59 6.22
C GLY A 212 -14.62 -15.04 6.54
N GLY A 213 -14.88 -15.46 7.79
CA GLY A 213 -16.21 -15.86 8.26
C GLY A 213 -17.24 -14.72 8.29
N GLU A 214 -16.77 -13.47 8.29
CA GLU A 214 -17.60 -12.26 8.19
C GLU A 214 -17.96 -11.88 6.73
N GLN A 215 -17.55 -12.65 5.72
CA GLN A 215 -18.00 -12.44 4.33
C GLN A 215 -19.33 -13.17 4.08
N PRO A 216 -20.35 -12.51 3.50
CA PRO A 216 -21.51 -13.23 2.99
C PRO A 216 -21.05 -14.23 1.93
N GLU A 217 -21.62 -15.44 1.98
CA GLU A 217 -21.19 -16.63 1.22
C GLU A 217 -20.72 -16.29 -0.19
N ARG A 218 -19.49 -16.74 -0.51
CA ARG A 218 -18.89 -16.63 -1.84
C ARG A 218 -19.93 -17.00 -2.88
N HIS A 219 -20.26 -16.06 -3.78
CA HIS A 219 -21.03 -16.38 -4.96
C HIS A 219 -20.23 -17.44 -5.71
N GLY A 220 -20.67 -18.70 -5.61
CA GLY A 220 -20.08 -19.79 -6.35
C GLY A 220 -20.09 -19.38 -7.81
N LEU A 221 -18.90 -19.26 -8.40
CA LEU A 221 -18.76 -19.18 -9.83
C LEU A 221 -19.43 -20.43 -10.39
N ALA A 222 -20.66 -20.27 -10.88
CA ALA A 222 -21.26 -21.23 -11.77
C ALA A 222 -20.25 -21.42 -12.91
N ALA A 223 -19.75 -22.64 -13.06
CA ALA A 223 -18.99 -23.02 -14.23
C ALA A 223 -19.90 -22.77 -15.43
N GLU A 224 -19.63 -21.69 -16.18
CA GLU A 224 -20.16 -21.57 -17.53
C GLU A 224 -19.44 -22.65 -18.36
N GLU A 225 -20.19 -23.72 -18.66
CA GLU A 225 -19.82 -24.68 -19.69
C GLU A 225 -19.58 -23.89 -20.99
N GLY A 226 -18.32 -23.82 -21.41
CA GLY A 226 -17.94 -23.25 -22.70
C GLY A 226 -18.59 -24.02 -23.85
N PRO A 227 -18.84 -23.37 -25.00
CA PRO A 227 -19.52 -24.02 -26.11
C PRO A 227 -18.64 -25.11 -26.71
N ASP A 228 -19.25 -26.28 -26.88
CA ASP A 228 -18.71 -27.42 -27.62
C ASP A 228 -18.50 -27.02 -29.08
N TYR A 229 -17.24 -27.04 -29.53
CA TYR A 229 -16.87 -26.81 -30.92
C TYR A 229 -16.43 -28.13 -31.54
N ASP A 230 -17.43 -28.94 -31.88
CA ASP A 230 -17.30 -30.06 -32.82
C ASP A 230 -18.17 -29.77 -34.05
N ALA A 231 -17.53 -29.28 -35.13
CA ALA A 231 -17.81 -29.52 -36.57
C ALA A 231 -17.02 -28.57 -37.48
#